data_AF-A0A431LJD5-F1
#
_entry.id   AF-A0A431LJD5-F1
#
_cell.length_a   1.000
_cell.length_b   1.000
_cell.length_c   1.000
_cell.angle_alpha   90.00
_cell.angle_beta   90.00
_cell.angle_gamma   90.00
#
_symmetry.space_group_name_H-M   'P 1'
#
loop_
_entity.id
_entity.type
_entity.pdbx_description
1 polymer ?
#
loop_
_entity_poly.entity_id
_entity_poly.type
_entity_poly.pdbx_seq_one_letter_code
_entity_poly.pdbx_strand_id
1 'polypeptide(L)'
;MNPNGVRNFRCAGLANVIPSTAISAVRFVVALTFCFAFMFDLSGTLVLPALAGGNSAVRVLQFPAKQSIGVLRINRSKGNTIQAKGRIEVPANANIELRLAYEAAHDLSPLKDLPPDGIQRLVLASLEVEDDQLKYIENLTGLEDIDVEETEIGDAGLRWLHKLTKLKNLRLKSTLVTGKGLVYLKPLVSLRNLSLSSNSIGDAGLENIVGLKNLKVLSLTRCQITDRGLQQIASLTQLEKLELEFNKITDSGIASLVGLKNLRELFLSDNLMTGNCIKYLKQLSNLEKLIYSSKNFKPNDVARLKAALPHCHVEEYLKDRNVQLDLFEPLH
;
A
#
# COMPACT_ATOMS: atom_id res chain seq x y z
N MET A 1 -36.50 51.58 -11.88
CA MET A 1 -35.47 52.41 -12.52
C MET A 1 -34.12 51.97 -12.00
N ASN A 2 -33.30 51.37 -12.86
CA ASN A 2 -31.86 51.14 -12.69
C ASN A 2 -31.13 52.48 -13.00
N PRO A 3 -29.79 52.60 -13.03
CA PRO A 3 -28.68 52.23 -12.11
C PRO A 3 -27.62 53.37 -11.96
N ASN A 4 -26.49 53.05 -11.30
CA ASN A 4 -25.12 53.54 -11.55
C ASN A 4 -24.70 54.98 -11.14
N GLY A 5 -23.64 55.06 -10.33
CA GLY A 5 -22.93 56.30 -10.01
C GLY A 5 -21.49 56.05 -9.56
N VAL A 6 -20.68 55.50 -10.45
CA VAL A 6 -19.21 55.39 -10.38
C VAL A 6 -18.58 56.75 -10.08
N ARG A 7 -17.67 56.84 -9.10
CA ARG A 7 -16.77 58.00 -8.95
C ARG A 7 -15.37 57.64 -9.44
N ASN A 8 -15.08 58.09 -10.66
CA ASN A 8 -13.73 58.30 -11.18
C ASN A 8 -13.12 59.55 -10.52
N PHE A 9 -11.89 59.46 -10.03
CA PHE A 9 -11.02 60.64 -9.88
C PHE A 9 -9.82 60.48 -10.81
N ARG A 10 -9.75 61.39 -11.78
CA ARG A 10 -8.62 61.60 -12.68
C ARG A 10 -7.55 62.49 -12.02
N CYS A 11 -6.34 62.27 -12.49
CA CYS A 11 -5.06 62.85 -12.09
C CYS A 11 -4.91 64.36 -12.26
N ALA A 12 -4.09 64.95 -11.39
CA ALA A 12 -3.09 65.97 -11.68
C ALA A 12 -1.85 65.54 -10.86
N GLY A 13 -0.63 65.41 -11.34
CA GLY A 13 0.08 66.15 -12.37
C GLY A 13 1.38 66.62 -11.71
N LEU A 14 2.53 66.18 -12.21
CA LEU A 14 3.79 66.95 -12.28
C LEU A 14 4.84 66.11 -13.00
N ALA A 15 5.53 66.77 -13.92
CA ALA A 15 6.29 66.21 -15.02
C ALA A 15 7.80 66.24 -14.76
N ASN A 16 8.51 65.47 -15.60
CA ASN A 16 9.94 65.55 -15.95
C ASN A 16 10.89 65.00 -14.86
N VAL A 17 11.83 64.09 -15.14
CA VAL A 17 12.86 64.11 -16.20
C VAL A 17 13.31 62.67 -16.49
N ILE A 18 13.47 62.30 -17.76
CA ILE A 18 14.24 61.13 -18.21
C ILE A 18 15.54 61.64 -18.85
N PRO A 19 16.68 60.97 -18.61
CA PRO A 19 17.61 60.73 -19.70
C PRO A 19 17.90 59.23 -19.85
N SER A 20 17.91 58.78 -21.11
CA SER A 20 18.26 57.42 -21.51
C SER A 20 19.77 57.27 -21.62
N THR A 21 20.34 56.22 -21.04
CA THR A 21 21.51 55.54 -21.61
C THR A 21 21.44 54.06 -21.27
N ALA A 22 21.66 53.24 -22.30
CA ALA A 22 21.78 51.80 -22.23
C ALA A 22 23.00 51.39 -21.38
N ILE A 23 22.94 50.22 -20.73
CA ILE A 23 23.96 49.17 -20.77
C ILE A 23 23.43 47.90 -20.07
N SER A 24 23.75 46.79 -20.72
CA SER A 24 23.47 45.39 -20.45
C SER A 24 23.92 44.86 -19.07
N ALA A 25 23.33 43.72 -18.69
CA ALA A 25 23.78 42.69 -17.73
C ALA A 25 23.25 42.80 -16.29
N VAL A 26 22.18 42.04 -15.97
CA VAL A 26 22.23 40.84 -15.10
C VAL A 26 20.99 39.97 -15.40
N ARG A 27 21.23 38.78 -15.94
CA ARG A 27 20.31 37.63 -15.90
C ARG A 27 20.52 36.91 -14.55
N PHE A 28 19.47 36.23 -14.07
CA PHE A 28 19.45 35.10 -13.11
C PHE A 28 19.19 35.34 -11.59
N VAL A 29 18.07 34.73 -11.14
CA VAL A 29 17.70 34.20 -9.79
C VAL A 29 17.16 35.17 -8.70
N VAL A 30 15.88 34.98 -8.34
CA VAL A 30 15.22 34.79 -6.99
C VAL A 30 13.69 34.97 -7.25
N ALA A 31 12.84 33.93 -7.35
CA ALA A 31 12.36 32.96 -6.36
C ALA A 31 11.21 33.46 -5.46
N LEU A 32 10.10 32.71 -5.53
CA LEU A 32 9.09 32.40 -4.51
C LEU A 32 8.49 33.51 -3.64
N THR A 33 7.18 33.74 -3.80
CA THR A 33 6.23 33.60 -2.68
C THR A 33 4.82 33.28 -3.20
N PHE A 34 4.53 31.98 -3.41
CA PHE A 34 3.15 31.50 -3.51
C PHE A 34 2.61 31.36 -2.08
N CYS A 35 1.93 32.39 -1.58
CA CYS A 35 1.09 32.26 -0.39
C CYS A 35 -0.26 31.65 -0.82
N PHE A 36 -0.41 30.33 -0.71
CA PHE A 36 -1.73 29.70 -0.72
C PHE A 36 -2.33 29.81 0.68
N ALA A 37 -3.16 30.83 0.88
CA ALA A 37 -4.00 30.94 2.07
C ALA A 37 -5.21 30.01 1.91
N PHE A 38 -5.44 29.14 2.90
CA PHE A 38 -6.68 28.38 3.03
C PHE A 38 -7.85 29.37 3.26
N MET A 39 -8.90 29.29 2.44
CA MET A 39 -10.14 30.03 2.70
C MET A 39 -11.12 29.11 3.44
N PHE A 40 -11.54 29.56 4.62
CA PHE A 40 -12.67 28.99 5.35
C PHE A 40 -13.93 29.76 4.96
N ASP A 41 -15.05 29.08 4.70
CA ASP A 41 -16.35 29.75 4.57
C ASP A 41 -16.93 30.11 5.96
N LEU A 42 -18.02 30.89 5.99
CA LEU A 42 -18.71 31.32 7.21
C LEU A 42 -19.33 30.15 8.04
N SER A 43 -19.27 28.91 7.54
CA SER A 43 -19.68 27.69 8.26
C SER A 43 -18.51 26.92 8.87
N GLY A 44 -17.27 27.37 8.66
CA GLY A 44 -16.05 26.69 9.12
C GLY A 44 -15.58 25.56 8.21
N THR A 45 -16.06 25.50 6.97
CA THR A 45 -15.67 24.47 5.98
C THR A 45 -14.30 24.79 5.39
N LEU A 46 -13.39 23.82 5.38
CA LEU A 46 -12.11 23.91 4.65
C LEU A 46 -12.37 23.58 3.17
N VAL A 47 -12.29 24.59 2.31
CA VAL A 47 -12.39 24.41 0.85
C VAL A 47 -10.99 24.47 0.26
N LEU A 48 -10.54 23.39 -0.39
CA LEU A 48 -9.28 23.40 -1.13
C LEU A 48 -9.44 24.27 -2.38
N PRO A 49 -8.46 25.14 -2.71
CA PRO A 49 -8.57 25.96 -3.91
C PRO A 49 -8.59 25.07 -5.14
N ALA A 50 -9.69 25.17 -5.89
CA ALA A 50 -9.89 24.50 -7.15
C ALA A 50 -8.71 24.77 -8.08
N LEU A 51 -8.09 23.71 -8.60
CA LEU A 51 -7.30 23.82 -9.82
C LEU A 51 -8.21 24.45 -10.87
N ALA A 52 -7.80 25.61 -11.37
CA ALA A 52 -8.57 26.40 -12.30
C ALA A 52 -9.03 25.55 -13.50
N GLY A 53 -10.35 25.50 -13.73
CA GLY A 53 -10.96 25.00 -14.96
C GLY A 53 -11.67 23.66 -14.83
N GLY A 54 -12.99 23.72 -14.64
CA GLY A 54 -13.89 22.58 -14.79
C GLY A 54 -14.82 22.43 -13.59
N ASN A 55 -16.12 22.37 -13.86
CA ASN A 55 -17.18 22.02 -12.91
C ASN A 55 -16.94 20.58 -12.42
N SER A 56 -15.95 20.41 -11.55
CA SER A 56 -15.49 19.13 -11.06
C SER A 56 -16.40 18.74 -9.92
N ALA A 57 -17.18 17.67 -10.14
CA ALA A 57 -18.04 17.12 -9.11
C ALA A 57 -17.24 16.94 -7.81
N VAL A 58 -17.83 17.34 -6.69
CA VAL A 58 -17.21 17.27 -5.36
C VAL A 58 -17.83 16.09 -4.61
N ARG A 59 -16.99 15.31 -3.93
CA ARG A 59 -17.38 14.29 -2.97
C ARG A 59 -17.19 14.85 -1.57
N VAL A 60 -18.20 14.67 -0.72
CA VAL A 60 -18.16 15.10 0.68
C VAL A 60 -17.82 13.89 1.55
N LEU A 61 -16.82 14.05 2.41
CA LEU A 61 -16.47 13.09 3.45
C LEU A 61 -16.83 13.71 4.80
N GLN A 62 -17.62 12.97 5.58
CA GLN A 62 -18.07 13.41 6.89
C GLN A 62 -17.31 12.65 7.97
N PHE A 63 -16.60 13.38 8.82
CA PHE A 63 -15.89 12.86 9.98
C PHE A 63 -16.42 13.50 11.27
N PRO A 64 -16.09 12.96 12.46
CA PRO A 64 -16.45 13.57 13.72
C PRO A 64 -15.95 15.02 13.81
N ALA A 65 -16.82 15.94 14.25
CA ALA A 65 -16.49 17.37 14.31
C ALA A 65 -15.59 17.74 15.50
N LYS A 66 -15.61 16.94 16.57
CA LYS A 66 -14.89 17.23 17.81
C LYS A 66 -13.43 16.79 17.74
N GLN A 67 -13.16 15.61 17.19
CA GLN A 67 -11.84 14.99 17.16
C GLN A 67 -11.56 14.41 15.77
N SER A 68 -10.30 14.51 15.35
CA SER A 68 -9.83 13.87 14.12
C SER A 68 -9.69 12.37 14.33
N ILE A 69 -10.12 11.55 13.37
CA ILE A 69 -9.89 10.11 13.42
C ILE A 69 -8.56 9.69 12.77
N GLY A 70 -7.80 10.65 12.24
CA GLY A 70 -6.57 10.38 11.53
C GLY A 70 -6.27 11.41 10.46
N VAL A 71 -5.58 10.97 9.42
CA VAL A 71 -5.03 11.85 8.41
C VAL A 71 -5.40 11.37 7.01
N LEU A 72 -5.92 12.28 6.20
CA LEU A 72 -6.20 12.08 4.78
C LEU A 72 -5.02 12.52 3.92
N ARG A 73 -4.76 11.73 2.87
CA ARG A 73 -3.90 12.10 1.75
C ARG A 73 -4.66 12.02 0.45
N ILE A 74 -4.55 13.06 -0.36
CA ILE A 74 -5.26 13.20 -1.63
C ILE A 74 -4.28 13.02 -2.79
N ASN A 75 -4.60 12.11 -3.71
CA ASN A 75 -3.86 11.83 -4.94
C ASN A 75 -2.35 11.54 -4.74
N ARG A 76 -1.98 11.01 -3.56
CA ARG A 76 -0.58 10.76 -3.17
C ARG A 76 0.34 11.98 -3.39
N SER A 77 -0.21 13.19 -3.36
CA SER A 77 0.56 14.42 -3.45
C SER A 77 1.53 14.47 -2.26
N LYS A 78 2.84 14.56 -2.54
CA LYS A 78 3.85 14.66 -1.49
C LYS A 78 3.60 15.93 -0.69
N GLY A 79 3.39 15.79 0.62
CA GLY A 79 3.51 16.89 1.59
C GLY A 79 2.22 17.48 2.14
N ASN A 80 1.06 17.32 1.49
CA ASN A 80 -0.19 17.88 1.97
C ASN A 80 -1.08 16.81 2.58
N THR A 81 -1.30 16.91 3.88
CA THR A 81 -2.19 16.05 4.63
C THR A 81 -3.30 16.86 5.28
N ILE A 82 -4.50 16.29 5.37
CA ILE A 82 -5.67 16.96 5.97
C ILE A 82 -6.12 16.12 7.16
N GLN A 83 -6.44 16.76 8.27
CA GLN A 83 -7.01 16.06 9.43
C GLN A 83 -8.39 15.51 9.06
N ALA A 84 -8.64 14.23 9.32
CA ALA A 84 -9.93 13.59 9.10
C ALA A 84 -10.94 14.02 10.18
N LYS A 85 -11.36 15.28 10.12
CA LYS A 85 -12.20 15.95 11.11
C LYS A 85 -13.25 16.82 10.43
N GLY A 86 -14.49 16.73 10.88
CA GLY A 86 -15.61 17.52 10.35
C GLY A 86 -15.92 17.22 8.88
N ARG A 87 -16.47 18.21 8.19
CA ARG A 87 -16.88 18.10 6.78
C ARG A 87 -15.70 18.44 5.87
N ILE A 88 -15.35 17.53 4.96
CA ILE A 88 -14.24 17.70 4.02
C ILE A 88 -14.74 17.50 2.60
N GLU A 89 -14.49 18.48 1.75
CA GLU A 89 -14.80 18.43 0.32
C GLU A 89 -13.56 18.02 -0.48
N VAL A 90 -13.69 16.98 -1.30
CA VAL A 90 -12.62 16.48 -2.17
C VAL A 90 -13.11 16.34 -3.62
N PRO A 91 -12.23 16.44 -4.63
CA PRO A 91 -12.63 16.14 -6.01
C PRO A 91 -13.20 14.71 -6.12
N ALA A 92 -14.30 14.52 -6.86
CA ALA A 92 -14.98 13.23 -6.95
C ALA A 92 -14.10 12.09 -7.50
N ASN A 93 -13.12 12.41 -8.34
CA ASN A 93 -12.16 11.46 -8.90
C ASN A 93 -10.89 11.30 -8.04
N ALA A 94 -10.80 11.96 -6.89
CA ALA A 94 -9.62 11.91 -6.06
C ALA A 94 -9.45 10.52 -5.42
N ASN A 95 -8.20 10.04 -5.43
CA ASN A 95 -7.78 8.86 -4.69
C ASN A 95 -7.42 9.29 -3.27
N ILE A 96 -8.18 8.81 -2.29
CA ILE A 96 -8.05 9.18 -0.88
C ILE A 96 -7.47 8.01 -0.08
N GLU A 97 -6.36 8.27 0.60
CA GLU A 97 -5.82 7.43 1.66
C GLU A 97 -6.23 8.02 3.01
N LEU A 98 -6.85 7.21 3.86
CA LEU A 98 -7.09 7.51 5.27
C LEU A 98 -6.14 6.65 6.11
N ARG A 99 -5.26 7.29 6.88
CA ARG A 99 -4.48 6.63 7.94
C ARG A 99 -5.07 7.01 9.28
N LEU A 100 -5.51 6.03 10.05
CA LEU A 100 -6.07 6.29 11.37
C LEU A 100 -4.99 6.72 12.35
N ALA A 101 -5.40 7.56 13.30
CA ALA A 101 -4.60 7.87 14.48
C ALA A 101 -4.77 6.75 15.51
N TYR A 102 -3.76 6.56 16.37
CA TYR A 102 -3.80 5.53 17.42
C TYR A 102 -4.99 5.74 18.37
N GLU A 103 -5.29 6.99 18.70
CA GLU A 103 -6.40 7.37 19.56
C GLU A 103 -7.77 7.13 18.91
N ALA A 104 -7.85 6.79 17.63
CA ALA A 104 -9.09 6.45 16.95
C ALA A 104 -9.24 4.95 16.70
N ALA A 105 -8.22 4.14 17.01
CA ALA A 105 -8.21 2.71 16.73
C ALA A 105 -9.34 1.95 17.45
N HIS A 106 -9.70 2.38 18.65
CA HIS A 106 -10.74 1.73 19.47
C HIS A 106 -12.17 1.93 18.94
N ASP A 107 -12.42 2.98 18.14
CA ASP A 107 -13.74 3.26 17.58
C ASP A 107 -13.69 3.59 16.08
N LEU A 108 -13.89 2.55 15.26
CA LEU A 108 -14.02 2.67 13.81
C LEU A 108 -15.44 3.04 13.35
N SER A 109 -16.40 3.24 14.25
CA SER A 109 -17.79 3.55 13.89
C SER A 109 -17.96 4.76 12.94
N PRO A 110 -17.11 5.81 12.98
CA PRO A 110 -17.22 6.92 12.04
C PRO A 110 -17.01 6.52 10.57
N LEU A 111 -16.36 5.38 10.30
CA LEU A 111 -16.16 4.90 8.93
C LEU A 111 -17.45 4.41 8.27
N LYS A 112 -18.48 4.05 9.07
CA LYS A 112 -19.78 3.60 8.58
C LYS A 112 -20.51 4.66 7.76
N ASP A 113 -20.30 5.93 8.10
CA ASP A 113 -21.01 7.07 7.51
C ASP A 113 -20.32 7.59 6.24
N LEU A 114 -19.14 7.06 5.89
CA LEU A 114 -18.46 7.42 4.65
C LEU A 114 -19.20 6.81 3.45
N PRO A 115 -19.26 7.52 2.32
CA PRO A 115 -19.84 6.96 1.10
C PRO A 115 -19.05 5.73 0.64
N PRO A 116 -19.67 4.78 -0.09
CA PRO A 116 -19.00 3.54 -0.48
C PRO A 116 -17.69 3.73 -1.25
N ASP A 117 -17.56 4.80 -2.02
CA ASP A 117 -16.36 5.19 -2.78
C ASP A 117 -15.56 6.34 -2.12
N GLY A 118 -15.85 6.63 -0.84
CA GLY A 118 -15.29 7.75 -0.10
C GLY A 118 -13.77 7.73 -0.01
N ILE A 119 -13.22 6.53 0.22
CA ILE A 119 -11.77 6.30 0.34
C ILE A 119 -11.34 5.08 -0.50
N GLN A 120 -10.10 5.13 -0.98
CA GLN A 120 -9.49 4.08 -1.80
C GLN A 120 -8.44 3.30 -1.01
N ARG A 121 -7.86 3.91 0.04
CA ARG A 121 -6.88 3.25 0.90
C ARG A 121 -7.18 3.50 2.37
N LEU A 122 -7.14 2.44 3.16
CA LEU A 122 -7.29 2.48 4.61
C LEU A 122 -6.05 1.90 5.28
N VAL A 123 -5.44 2.68 6.17
CA VAL A 123 -4.25 2.27 6.93
C VAL A 123 -4.56 2.23 8.42
N LEU A 124 -4.51 1.01 8.96
CA LEU A 124 -4.73 0.62 10.35
C LEU A 124 -3.50 -0.11 10.94
N ALA A 125 -2.37 -0.14 10.22
CA ALA A 125 -1.20 -0.91 10.63
C ALA A 125 -0.65 -0.48 11.99
N SER A 126 -0.24 -1.46 12.79
CA SER A 126 0.28 -1.30 14.15
C SER A 126 -0.69 -0.61 15.11
N LEU A 127 -2.00 -0.71 14.85
CA LEU A 127 -3.06 -0.24 15.74
C LEU A 127 -3.72 -1.41 16.46
N GLU A 128 -4.24 -1.15 17.67
CA GLU A 128 -5.06 -2.09 18.44
C GLU A 128 -6.45 -2.18 17.80
N VAL A 129 -6.55 -3.01 16.75
CA VAL A 129 -7.79 -3.28 16.01
C VAL A 129 -8.07 -4.78 16.01
N GLU A 130 -9.29 -5.14 16.39
CA GLU A 130 -9.85 -6.49 16.47
C GLU A 130 -10.94 -6.73 15.40
N ASP A 131 -11.36 -7.98 15.28
CA ASP A 131 -12.30 -8.48 14.26
C ASP A 131 -13.63 -7.73 14.16
N ASP A 132 -14.20 -7.35 15.31
CA ASP A 132 -15.53 -6.73 15.37
C ASP A 132 -15.55 -5.29 14.89
N GLN A 133 -14.40 -4.63 14.80
CA GLN A 133 -14.30 -3.25 14.33
C GLN A 133 -14.29 -3.19 12.79
N LEU A 134 -13.86 -4.25 12.10
CA LEU A 134 -13.88 -4.30 10.63
C LEU A 134 -15.30 -4.28 10.03
N LYS A 135 -16.35 -4.52 10.82
CA LYS A 135 -17.75 -4.37 10.34
C LYS A 135 -18.05 -2.95 9.83
N TYR A 136 -17.36 -1.94 10.35
CA TYR A 136 -17.59 -0.54 9.97
C TYR A 136 -17.02 -0.18 8.59
N ILE A 137 -16.22 -1.05 7.98
CA ILE A 137 -15.67 -0.83 6.63
C ILE A 137 -16.37 -1.66 5.55
N GLU A 138 -17.35 -2.50 5.92
CA GLU A 138 -18.05 -3.42 5.00
C GLU A 138 -18.69 -2.69 3.81
N ASN A 139 -19.15 -1.46 4.01
CA ASN A 139 -19.82 -0.66 2.96
C ASN A 139 -18.86 0.15 2.08
N LEU A 140 -17.56 0.20 2.40
CA LEU A 140 -16.56 0.98 1.67
C LEU A 140 -16.09 0.23 0.41
N THR A 141 -17.04 -0.12 -0.46
CA THR A 141 -16.85 -0.96 -1.66
C THR A 141 -15.91 -0.35 -2.71
N GLY A 142 -15.52 0.92 -2.57
CA GLY A 142 -14.50 1.59 -3.35
C GLY A 142 -13.06 1.39 -2.84
N LEU A 143 -12.85 0.69 -1.72
CA LEU A 143 -11.52 0.36 -1.21
C LEU A 143 -10.72 -0.49 -2.21
N GLU A 144 -9.49 -0.07 -2.45
CA GLU A 144 -8.51 -0.74 -3.30
C GLU A 144 -7.28 -1.23 -2.52
N ASP A 145 -7.00 -0.66 -1.34
CA ASP A 145 -5.83 -0.97 -0.52
C ASP A 145 -6.22 -0.96 0.97
N ILE A 146 -6.01 -2.07 1.67
CA ILE A 146 -6.20 -2.18 3.11
C ILE A 146 -4.91 -2.66 3.74
N ASP A 147 -4.53 -1.96 4.80
CA ASP A 147 -3.34 -2.22 5.60
C ASP A 147 -3.71 -2.41 7.06
N VAL A 148 -3.63 -3.66 7.51
CA VAL A 148 -3.94 -4.08 8.88
C VAL A 148 -2.77 -4.91 9.43
N GLU A 149 -1.56 -4.65 8.94
CA GLU A 149 -0.36 -5.33 9.46
C GLU A 149 -0.18 -5.03 10.95
N GLU A 150 0.30 -6.02 11.72
CA GLU A 150 0.59 -5.84 13.15
C GLU A 150 -0.65 -5.39 13.96
N THR A 151 -1.80 -6.00 13.67
CA THR A 151 -3.08 -5.81 14.39
C THR A 151 -3.57 -7.14 14.96
N GLU A 152 -4.63 -7.11 15.77
CA GLU A 152 -5.24 -8.29 16.38
C GLU A 152 -6.35 -8.93 15.52
N ILE A 153 -6.37 -8.62 14.22
CA ILE A 153 -7.34 -9.19 13.29
C ILE A 153 -7.08 -10.68 13.06
N GLY A 154 -8.10 -11.50 13.28
CA GLY A 154 -8.14 -12.93 13.04
C GLY A 154 -9.05 -13.33 11.88
N ASP A 155 -9.37 -14.63 11.83
CA ASP A 155 -10.19 -15.21 10.77
C ASP A 155 -11.61 -14.62 10.71
N ALA A 156 -12.19 -14.21 11.84
CA ALA A 156 -13.54 -13.67 11.87
C ALA A 156 -13.59 -12.23 11.32
N GLY A 157 -12.51 -11.46 11.41
CA GLY A 157 -12.40 -10.12 10.85
C GLY A 157 -12.46 -10.12 9.33
N LEU A 158 -11.84 -11.13 8.69
CA LEU A 158 -11.83 -11.26 7.22
C LEU A 158 -13.22 -11.42 6.61
N ARG A 159 -14.22 -11.89 7.38
CA ARG A 159 -15.61 -12.01 6.89
C ARG A 159 -16.17 -10.67 6.43
N TRP A 160 -15.72 -9.56 7.00
CA TRP A 160 -16.20 -8.22 6.67
C TRP A 160 -15.63 -7.67 5.36
N LEU A 161 -14.62 -8.33 4.79
CA LEU A 161 -13.98 -7.88 3.55
C LEU A 161 -14.67 -8.43 2.28
N HIS A 162 -15.59 -9.40 2.39
CA HIS A 162 -16.13 -10.14 1.25
C HIS A 162 -16.82 -9.28 0.17
N LYS A 163 -17.36 -8.09 0.54
CA LYS A 163 -18.00 -7.14 -0.39
C LYS A 163 -17.00 -6.19 -1.07
N LEU A 164 -15.76 -6.14 -0.61
CA LEU A 164 -14.74 -5.19 -1.09
C LEU A 164 -14.07 -5.69 -2.38
N THR A 165 -14.87 -6.04 -3.38
CA THR A 165 -14.42 -6.75 -4.59
C THR A 165 -13.49 -5.94 -5.50
N LYS A 166 -13.33 -4.64 -5.23
CA LYS A 166 -12.35 -3.75 -5.88
C LYS A 166 -10.96 -3.79 -5.22
N LEU A 167 -10.80 -4.51 -4.11
CA LEU A 167 -9.54 -4.59 -3.38
C LEU A 167 -8.44 -5.16 -4.28
N LYS A 168 -7.33 -4.42 -4.38
CA LYS A 168 -6.13 -4.77 -5.15
C LYS A 168 -4.98 -5.13 -4.22
N ASN A 169 -4.88 -4.48 -3.05
CA ASN A 169 -3.83 -4.71 -2.07
C ASN A 169 -4.44 -5.04 -0.71
N LEU A 170 -4.05 -6.17 -0.12
CA LEU A 170 -4.43 -6.56 1.22
C LEU A 170 -3.18 -6.96 1.99
N ARG A 171 -2.89 -6.22 3.08
CA ARG A 171 -1.73 -6.45 3.91
C ARG A 171 -2.16 -6.90 5.31
N LEU A 172 -1.81 -8.15 5.64
CA LEU A 172 -2.18 -8.89 6.85
C LEU A 172 -0.96 -9.44 7.59
N LYS A 173 0.23 -8.91 7.34
CA LYS A 173 1.46 -9.37 7.99
C LYS A 173 1.33 -9.28 9.51
N SER A 174 1.78 -10.31 10.23
CA SER A 174 1.78 -10.36 11.70
C SER A 174 0.40 -10.04 12.29
N THR A 175 -0.62 -10.80 11.89
CA THR A 175 -1.97 -10.72 12.46
C THR A 175 -2.31 -12.06 13.13
N LEU A 176 -3.58 -12.28 13.48
CA LEU A 176 -4.08 -13.55 14.02
C LEU A 176 -4.77 -14.43 12.96
N VAL A 177 -4.67 -14.04 11.68
CA VAL A 177 -5.26 -14.79 10.57
C VAL A 177 -4.60 -16.16 10.44
N THR A 178 -5.41 -17.19 10.19
CA THR A 178 -4.97 -18.53 9.85
C THR A 178 -5.40 -18.92 8.44
N GLY A 179 -4.99 -20.10 7.97
CA GLY A 179 -5.44 -20.63 6.70
C GLY A 179 -6.97 -20.76 6.57
N LYS A 180 -7.70 -20.84 7.69
CA LYS A 180 -9.18 -20.96 7.69
C LYS A 180 -9.85 -19.66 7.26
N GLY A 181 -9.36 -18.50 7.69
CA GLY A 181 -9.93 -17.20 7.35
C GLY A 181 -9.81 -16.85 5.87
N LEU A 182 -8.84 -17.44 5.15
CA LEU A 182 -8.63 -17.17 3.72
C LEU A 182 -9.84 -17.55 2.85
N VAL A 183 -10.78 -18.36 3.35
CA VAL A 183 -12.04 -18.66 2.66
C VAL A 183 -12.83 -17.38 2.31
N TYR A 184 -12.74 -16.35 3.14
CA TYR A 184 -13.44 -15.07 2.93
C TYR A 184 -12.80 -14.20 1.85
N LEU A 185 -11.58 -14.53 1.40
CA LEU A 185 -10.89 -13.79 0.33
C LEU A 185 -11.29 -14.27 -1.06
N LYS A 186 -11.97 -15.41 -1.21
CA LYS A 186 -12.38 -15.97 -2.52
C LYS A 186 -13.09 -14.98 -3.44
N PRO A 187 -14.00 -14.10 -2.96
CA PRO A 187 -14.67 -13.11 -3.82
C PRO A 187 -13.76 -11.98 -4.32
N LEU A 188 -12.59 -11.79 -3.72
CA LEU A 188 -11.70 -10.64 -3.96
C LEU A 188 -10.80 -10.87 -5.19
N VAL A 189 -11.41 -11.26 -6.30
CA VAL A 189 -10.71 -11.65 -7.54
C VAL A 189 -9.89 -10.52 -8.18
N SER A 190 -10.09 -9.27 -7.76
CA SER A 190 -9.30 -8.11 -8.18
C SER A 190 -7.94 -7.99 -7.46
N LEU A 191 -7.69 -8.82 -6.44
CA LEU A 191 -6.45 -8.79 -5.66
C LEU A 191 -5.22 -9.00 -6.57
N ARG A 192 -4.23 -8.13 -6.36
CA ARG A 192 -2.93 -8.13 -7.02
C ARG A 192 -1.80 -8.32 -6.03
N ASN A 193 -1.94 -7.81 -4.81
CA ASN A 193 -0.93 -7.86 -3.77
C ASN A 193 -1.55 -8.41 -2.49
N LEU A 194 -1.03 -9.53 -2.01
CA LEU A 194 -1.48 -10.18 -0.78
C LEU A 194 -0.29 -10.47 0.13
N SER A 195 -0.24 -9.81 1.28
CA SER A 195 0.78 -10.06 2.31
C SER A 195 0.16 -10.86 3.45
N LEU A 196 0.64 -12.08 3.66
CA LEU A 196 0.19 -13.01 4.72
C LEU A 196 1.33 -13.38 5.69
N SER A 197 2.47 -12.69 5.59
CA SER A 197 3.69 -13.05 6.34
C SER A 197 3.49 -13.08 7.85
N SER A 198 4.22 -13.97 8.53
CA SER A 198 4.15 -14.18 9.99
C SER A 198 2.77 -14.60 10.51
N ASN A 199 1.99 -15.34 9.73
CA ASN A 199 0.70 -15.92 10.14
C ASN A 199 0.71 -17.45 10.06
N SER A 200 -0.21 -18.11 10.76
CA SER A 200 -0.35 -19.58 10.72
C SER A 200 -1.21 -20.03 9.53
N ILE A 201 -0.74 -19.79 8.30
CA ILE A 201 -1.49 -20.08 7.07
C ILE A 201 -1.50 -21.58 6.76
N GLY A 202 -0.33 -22.20 6.69
CA GLY A 202 -0.16 -23.60 6.29
C GLY A 202 -0.62 -23.90 4.85
N ASP A 203 -0.35 -25.12 4.38
CA ASP A 203 -0.69 -25.49 2.99
C ASP A 203 -2.20 -25.49 2.74
N ALA A 204 -3.02 -25.99 3.67
CA ALA A 204 -4.47 -26.05 3.50
C ALA A 204 -5.11 -24.66 3.28
N GLY A 205 -4.52 -23.60 3.86
CA GLY A 205 -5.00 -22.24 3.65
C GLY A 205 -4.86 -21.77 2.19
N LEU A 206 -3.81 -22.20 1.49
CA LEU A 206 -3.51 -21.74 0.14
C LEU A 206 -4.53 -22.25 -0.90
N GLU A 207 -5.25 -23.34 -0.62
CA GLU A 207 -6.37 -23.81 -1.45
C GLU A 207 -7.46 -22.74 -1.59
N ASN A 208 -7.61 -21.83 -0.62
CA ASN A 208 -8.62 -20.78 -0.65
C ASN A 208 -8.23 -19.58 -1.52
N ILE A 209 -6.96 -19.44 -1.92
CA ILE A 209 -6.48 -18.30 -2.73
C ILE A 209 -6.14 -18.67 -4.18
N VAL A 210 -6.25 -19.94 -4.58
CA VAL A 210 -5.95 -20.38 -5.96
C VAL A 210 -6.84 -19.74 -7.02
N GLY A 211 -8.01 -19.23 -6.63
CA GLY A 211 -8.95 -18.49 -7.49
C GLY A 211 -8.55 -17.03 -7.75
N LEU A 212 -7.58 -16.48 -7.00
CA LEU A 212 -7.13 -15.09 -7.12
C LEU A 212 -6.15 -14.92 -8.29
N LYS A 213 -6.63 -15.20 -9.51
CA LYS A 213 -5.80 -15.29 -10.73
C LYS A 213 -5.10 -14.00 -11.14
N ASN A 214 -5.48 -12.86 -10.56
CA ASN A 214 -4.85 -11.56 -10.80
C ASN A 214 -3.70 -11.25 -9.83
N LEU A 215 -3.37 -12.16 -8.89
CA LEU A 215 -2.26 -11.97 -7.96
C LEU A 215 -0.93 -11.84 -8.72
N LYS A 216 -0.22 -10.75 -8.40
CA LYS A 216 1.11 -10.40 -8.87
C LYS A 216 2.15 -10.52 -7.76
N VAL A 217 1.77 -10.20 -6.53
CA VAL A 217 2.66 -10.23 -5.36
C VAL A 217 2.01 -11.07 -4.27
N LEU A 218 2.71 -12.09 -3.81
CA LEU A 218 2.30 -12.94 -2.69
C LEU A 218 3.45 -13.07 -1.69
N SER A 219 3.21 -12.67 -0.45
CA SER A 219 4.17 -12.79 0.64
C SER A 219 3.69 -13.82 1.66
N LEU A 220 4.48 -14.88 1.82
CA LEU A 220 4.22 -16.06 2.65
C LEU A 220 5.39 -16.35 3.60
N THR A 221 6.16 -15.33 3.97
CA THR A 221 7.29 -15.48 4.89
C THR A 221 6.80 -15.98 6.25
N ARG A 222 7.46 -16.99 6.83
CA ARG A 222 7.09 -17.59 8.12
C ARG A 222 5.64 -18.08 8.20
N CYS A 223 5.12 -18.70 7.13
CA CYS A 223 3.72 -19.13 7.03
C CYS A 223 3.50 -20.64 7.21
N GLN A 224 4.55 -21.39 7.60
CA GLN A 224 4.54 -22.85 7.75
C GLN A 224 4.21 -23.59 6.45
N ILE A 225 4.65 -23.04 5.31
CA ILE A 225 4.41 -23.59 3.97
C ILE A 225 5.40 -24.71 3.66
N THR A 226 4.91 -25.75 2.99
CA THR A 226 5.70 -26.87 2.45
C THR A 226 5.58 -26.96 0.93
N ASP A 227 6.19 -27.98 0.33
CA ASP A 227 6.07 -28.26 -1.11
C ASP A 227 4.61 -28.42 -1.57
N ARG A 228 3.72 -28.94 -0.71
CA ARG A 228 2.29 -29.07 -1.02
C ARG A 228 1.64 -27.70 -1.23
N GLY A 229 1.99 -26.71 -0.40
CA GLY A 229 1.52 -25.35 -0.55
C GLY A 229 1.94 -24.72 -1.88
N LEU A 230 3.19 -24.95 -2.29
CA LEU A 230 3.70 -24.48 -3.58
C LEU A 230 2.98 -25.12 -4.78
N GLN A 231 2.60 -26.39 -4.69
CA GLN A 231 1.81 -27.05 -5.74
C GLN A 231 0.44 -26.38 -5.92
N GLN A 232 -0.20 -25.91 -4.85
CA GLN A 232 -1.50 -25.24 -4.94
C GLN A 232 -1.38 -23.87 -5.62
N ILE A 233 -0.37 -23.08 -5.25
CA ILE A 233 -0.17 -21.73 -5.81
C ILE A 233 0.52 -21.73 -7.19
N ALA A 234 0.99 -22.88 -7.69
CA ALA A 234 1.55 -23.01 -9.05
C ALA A 234 0.56 -22.59 -10.16
N SER A 235 -0.73 -22.55 -9.85
CA SER A 235 -1.78 -22.08 -10.77
C SER A 235 -1.97 -20.56 -10.81
N LEU A 236 -1.23 -19.79 -10.00
CA LEU A 236 -1.25 -18.32 -9.97
C LEU A 236 -0.22 -17.75 -10.97
N THR A 237 -0.42 -18.03 -12.25
CA THR A 237 0.56 -17.77 -13.32
C THR A 237 0.87 -16.29 -13.56
N GLN A 238 0.09 -15.37 -12.98
CA GLN A 238 0.33 -13.93 -13.03
C GLN A 238 1.29 -13.42 -11.94
N LEU A 239 1.78 -14.30 -11.05
CA LEU A 239 2.74 -13.93 -10.02
C LEU A 239 4.03 -13.39 -10.64
N GLU A 240 4.41 -12.20 -10.18
CA GLU A 240 5.64 -11.47 -10.51
C GLU A 240 6.62 -11.47 -9.33
N LYS A 241 6.11 -11.49 -8.09
CA LYS A 241 6.91 -11.54 -6.86
C LYS A 241 6.36 -12.55 -5.87
N LEU A 242 7.23 -13.40 -5.35
CA LEU A 242 6.90 -14.44 -4.37
C LEU A 242 7.94 -14.46 -3.24
N GLU A 243 7.48 -14.18 -2.03
CA GLU A 243 8.30 -14.21 -0.80
C GLU A 243 7.94 -15.47 0.01
N LEU A 244 8.93 -16.31 0.28
CA LEU A 244 8.76 -17.64 0.88
C LEU A 244 9.79 -17.91 1.99
N GLU A 245 10.43 -16.87 2.52
CA GLU A 245 11.48 -17.05 3.52
C GLU A 245 10.95 -17.74 4.80
N PHE A 246 11.83 -18.46 5.49
CA PHE A 246 11.52 -19.11 6.78
C PHE A 246 10.33 -20.09 6.71
N ASN A 247 10.32 -20.96 5.70
CA ASN A 247 9.33 -22.03 5.52
C ASN A 247 10.02 -23.41 5.50
N LYS A 248 9.31 -24.45 5.04
CA LYS A 248 9.80 -25.84 4.98
C LYS A 248 9.84 -26.36 3.53
N ILE A 249 10.25 -25.50 2.59
CA ILE A 249 10.25 -25.81 1.15
C ILE A 249 11.53 -26.56 0.79
N THR A 250 11.40 -27.64 0.01
CA THR A 250 12.51 -28.43 -0.52
C THR A 250 12.68 -28.22 -2.03
N ASP A 251 13.63 -28.94 -2.63
CA ASP A 251 13.84 -28.93 -4.09
C ASP A 251 12.57 -29.29 -4.89
N SER A 252 11.69 -30.13 -4.34
CA SER A 252 10.42 -30.53 -4.97
C SER A 252 9.41 -29.40 -5.02
N GLY A 253 9.36 -28.55 -3.99
CA GLY A 253 8.53 -27.36 -3.99
C GLY A 253 8.97 -26.37 -5.08
N ILE A 254 10.28 -26.15 -5.22
CA ILE A 254 10.82 -25.29 -6.29
C ILE A 254 10.50 -25.84 -7.68
N ALA A 255 10.50 -27.17 -7.85
CA ALA A 255 10.08 -27.80 -9.11
C ALA A 255 8.65 -27.41 -9.53
N SER A 256 7.76 -27.20 -8.55
CA SER A 256 6.36 -26.82 -8.80
C SER A 256 6.22 -25.38 -9.30
N LEU A 257 7.20 -24.51 -9.07
CA LEU A 257 7.17 -23.11 -9.48
C LEU A 257 7.57 -22.89 -10.94
N VAL A 258 8.10 -23.90 -11.64
CA VAL A 258 8.62 -23.78 -13.02
C VAL A 258 7.58 -23.23 -14.01
N GLY A 259 6.28 -23.40 -13.74
CA GLY A 259 5.17 -22.87 -14.53
C GLY A 259 4.91 -21.37 -14.36
N LEU A 260 5.44 -20.73 -13.31
CA LEU A 260 5.25 -19.30 -13.02
C LEU A 260 6.16 -18.44 -13.90
N LYS A 261 5.88 -18.41 -15.21
CA LYS A 261 6.72 -17.73 -16.20
C LYS A 261 6.80 -16.22 -16.04
N ASN A 262 5.86 -15.59 -15.33
CA ASN A 262 5.90 -14.15 -15.05
C ASN A 262 6.72 -13.80 -13.79
N LEU A 263 7.28 -14.79 -13.07
CA LEU A 263 7.97 -14.54 -11.82
C LEU A 263 9.30 -13.83 -12.07
N ARG A 264 9.46 -12.66 -11.44
CA ARG A 264 10.62 -11.75 -11.54
C ARG A 264 11.42 -11.71 -10.25
N GLU A 265 10.75 -11.75 -9.11
CA GLU A 265 11.40 -11.74 -7.80
C GLU A 265 11.00 -12.95 -6.96
N LEU A 266 11.99 -13.69 -6.46
CA LEU A 266 11.80 -14.88 -5.65
C LEU A 266 12.71 -14.83 -4.42
N PHE A 267 12.13 -14.96 -3.23
CA PHE A 267 12.86 -14.92 -1.97
C PHE A 267 12.70 -16.27 -1.26
N LEU A 268 13.81 -16.96 -1.00
CA LEU A 268 13.84 -18.36 -0.57
C LEU A 268 14.63 -18.63 0.72
N SER A 269 15.17 -17.59 1.36
CA SER A 269 16.04 -17.71 2.52
C SER A 269 15.44 -18.58 3.63
N ASP A 270 16.28 -19.35 4.32
CA ASP A 270 15.91 -20.14 5.50
C ASP A 270 14.77 -21.14 5.20
N ASN A 271 15.04 -22.04 4.27
CA ASN A 271 14.18 -23.15 3.83
C ASN A 271 15.04 -24.42 3.74
N LEU A 272 14.50 -25.52 3.19
CA LEU A 272 15.11 -26.85 3.16
C LEU A 272 15.57 -27.28 1.74
N MET A 273 15.62 -26.36 0.78
CA MET A 273 16.16 -26.65 -0.56
C MET A 273 17.68 -26.78 -0.54
N THR A 274 18.22 -27.44 -1.56
CA THR A 274 19.65 -27.68 -1.78
C THR A 274 20.09 -27.21 -3.16
N GLY A 275 21.37 -27.34 -3.50
CA GLY A 275 21.87 -27.09 -4.86
C GLY A 275 21.20 -27.91 -5.98
N ASN A 276 20.40 -28.94 -5.66
CA ASN A 276 19.65 -29.68 -6.66
C ASN A 276 18.48 -28.88 -7.26
N CYS A 277 17.91 -27.89 -6.55
CA CYS A 277 16.84 -27.06 -7.09
C CYS A 277 17.29 -26.11 -8.22
N ILE A 278 18.59 -25.89 -8.40
CA ILE A 278 19.16 -24.99 -9.44
C ILE A 278 18.66 -25.39 -10.84
N LYS A 279 18.47 -26.69 -11.09
CA LYS A 279 17.94 -27.19 -12.38
C LYS A 279 16.50 -26.75 -12.67
N TYR A 280 15.73 -26.39 -11.64
CA TYR A 280 14.38 -25.84 -11.74
C TYR A 280 14.41 -24.31 -11.78
N LEU A 281 15.22 -23.68 -10.92
CA LEU A 281 15.37 -22.22 -10.89
C LEU A 281 15.78 -21.66 -12.27
N LYS A 282 16.69 -22.33 -12.98
CA LYS A 282 17.10 -21.92 -14.35
C LYS A 282 15.96 -21.91 -15.38
N GLN A 283 14.81 -22.52 -15.09
CA GLN A 283 13.64 -22.56 -15.98
C GLN A 283 12.69 -21.38 -15.75
N LEU A 284 12.93 -20.57 -14.70
CA LEU A 284 12.28 -19.29 -14.44
C LEU A 284 12.99 -18.20 -15.24
N SER A 285 12.77 -18.18 -16.55
CA SER A 285 13.53 -17.37 -17.51
C SER A 285 13.41 -15.86 -17.31
N ASN A 286 12.37 -15.39 -16.62
CA ASN A 286 12.13 -13.97 -16.35
C ASN A 286 12.57 -13.55 -14.93
N LEU A 287 13.26 -14.43 -14.20
CA LEU A 287 13.71 -14.13 -12.85
C LEU A 287 14.83 -13.07 -12.88
N GLU A 288 14.56 -11.94 -12.27
CA GLU A 288 15.43 -10.77 -12.18
C GLU A 288 16.09 -10.66 -10.81
N LYS A 289 15.45 -11.16 -9.75
CA LYS A 289 15.97 -11.13 -8.38
C LYS A 289 15.71 -12.46 -7.67
N LEU A 290 16.77 -13.00 -7.10
CA LEU A 290 16.73 -14.20 -6.26
C LEU A 290 17.45 -13.92 -4.95
N ILE A 291 16.70 -13.98 -3.85
CA ILE A 291 17.27 -13.90 -2.49
C ILE A 291 17.34 -15.30 -1.90
N TYR A 292 18.50 -15.67 -1.38
CA TYR A 292 18.75 -16.97 -0.73
C TYR A 292 19.53 -16.79 0.57
N SER A 293 19.65 -17.81 1.43
CA SER A 293 20.63 -17.79 2.52
C SER A 293 21.65 -18.92 2.40
N SER A 294 22.84 -18.75 2.98
CA SER A 294 23.92 -19.78 3.01
C SER A 294 23.51 -21.09 3.68
N LYS A 295 22.40 -21.11 4.42
CA LYS A 295 21.79 -22.35 4.92
C LYS A 295 21.20 -23.22 3.81
N ASN A 296 20.75 -22.60 2.71
CA ASN A 296 20.14 -23.29 1.58
C ASN A 296 21.19 -23.81 0.58
N PHE A 297 22.26 -23.06 0.36
CA PHE A 297 23.22 -23.31 -0.71
C PHE A 297 24.65 -23.36 -0.18
N LYS A 298 25.37 -24.44 -0.50
CA LYS A 298 26.81 -24.53 -0.23
C LYS A 298 27.58 -23.55 -1.14
N PRO A 299 28.82 -23.15 -0.80
CA PRO A 299 29.60 -22.23 -1.64
C PRO A 299 29.70 -22.64 -3.13
N ASN A 300 29.87 -23.95 -3.41
CA ASN A 300 29.90 -24.46 -4.79
C ASN A 300 28.55 -24.32 -5.52
N ASP A 301 27.44 -24.35 -4.78
CA ASP A 301 26.10 -24.17 -5.35
C ASP A 301 25.85 -22.71 -5.73
N VAL A 302 26.44 -21.74 -5.02
CA VAL A 302 26.32 -20.31 -5.35
C VAL A 302 26.94 -20.01 -6.71
N ALA A 303 28.11 -20.59 -7.02
CA ALA A 303 28.73 -20.45 -8.33
C ALA A 303 27.84 -21.05 -9.44
N ARG A 304 27.27 -22.24 -9.19
CA ARG A 304 26.32 -22.90 -10.11
C ARG A 304 25.05 -22.08 -10.30
N LEU A 305 24.56 -21.44 -9.24
CA LEU A 305 23.35 -20.62 -9.27
C LEU A 305 23.56 -19.36 -10.13
N LYS A 306 24.67 -18.65 -9.91
CA LYS A 306 25.07 -17.49 -10.73
C LYS A 306 25.29 -17.86 -12.20
N ALA A 307 25.91 -19.02 -12.46
CA ALA A 307 26.09 -19.52 -13.83
C ALA A 307 24.77 -19.93 -14.49
N ALA A 308 23.82 -20.47 -13.72
CA ALA A 308 22.51 -20.89 -14.22
C ALA A 308 21.53 -19.73 -14.45
N LEU A 309 21.75 -18.60 -13.79
CA LEU A 309 20.91 -17.40 -13.86
C LEU A 309 21.76 -16.13 -14.11
N PRO A 310 22.45 -16.03 -15.26
CA PRO A 310 23.42 -14.95 -15.50
C PRO A 310 22.79 -13.55 -15.58
N HIS A 311 21.47 -13.46 -15.84
CA HIS A 311 20.72 -12.20 -15.91
C HIS A 311 20.00 -11.85 -14.59
N CYS A 312 19.98 -12.76 -13.61
CA CYS A 312 19.31 -12.58 -12.34
C CYS A 312 20.27 -11.97 -11.31
N HIS A 313 19.81 -10.96 -10.58
CA HIS A 313 20.47 -10.49 -9.37
C HIS A 313 20.32 -11.54 -8.26
N VAL A 314 21.38 -12.31 -8.03
CA VAL A 314 21.44 -13.34 -6.99
C VAL A 314 22.15 -12.76 -5.77
N GLU A 315 21.40 -12.56 -4.69
CA GLU A 315 21.86 -11.91 -3.46
C GLU A 315 21.64 -12.82 -2.25
N GLU A 316 22.64 -12.90 -1.37
CA GLU A 316 22.55 -13.62 -0.11
C GLU A 316 21.89 -12.73 0.94
N TYR A 317 20.86 -13.26 1.62
CA TYR A 317 20.29 -12.70 2.81
C TYR A 317 21.28 -12.82 3.98
N LEU A 318 21.99 -11.74 4.25
CA LEU A 318 22.85 -11.59 5.41
C LEU A 318 21.97 -11.14 6.58
N LYS A 319 21.68 -12.06 7.51
CA LYS A 319 20.84 -11.76 8.67
C LYS A 319 21.42 -10.67 9.60
N ASP A 320 22.70 -10.30 9.47
CA ASP A 320 23.30 -9.22 10.26
C ASP A 320 24.40 -8.45 9.51
N ARG A 321 24.06 -7.23 9.08
CA ARG A 321 24.91 -6.04 9.26
C ARG A 321 23.98 -4.85 9.57
N ASN A 322 23.85 -4.55 10.86
CA ASN A 322 23.28 -3.33 11.45
C ASN A 322 21.75 -3.15 11.41
N VAL A 323 21.02 -3.95 12.19
CA VAL A 323 19.83 -3.43 12.89
C VAL A 323 19.95 -3.88 14.34
N GLN A 324 20.10 -2.93 15.27
CA GLN A 324 20.00 -3.19 16.71
C GLN A 324 18.67 -3.92 16.98
N LEU A 325 18.78 -5.17 17.42
CA LEU A 325 17.67 -6.00 17.92
C LEU A 325 17.44 -5.77 19.42
N ASP A 326 17.87 -4.63 19.95
CA ASP A 326 17.58 -4.20 21.32
C ASP A 326 16.34 -3.32 21.30
N LEU A 327 15.13 -3.88 21.16
CA LEU A 327 13.87 -3.22 21.53
C LEU A 327 12.66 -4.19 21.63
N PHE A 328 12.91 -5.46 21.91
CA PHE A 328 11.85 -6.39 22.33
C PHE A 328 12.26 -7.04 23.66
N GLU A 329 12.23 -6.25 24.73
CA GLU A 329 11.92 -6.85 26.04
C GLU A 329 10.42 -7.22 26.03
N PRO A 330 10.06 -8.43 26.47
CA PRO A 330 8.67 -8.82 26.60
C PRO A 330 8.03 -8.00 27.72
N LEU A 331 6.95 -7.26 27.41
CA LEU A 331 6.05 -6.75 28.43
C LEU A 331 5.40 -7.95 29.12
N HIS A 332 5.79 -8.19 30.36
CA HIS A 332 5.04 -8.97 31.34
C HIS A 332 3.82 -8.19 31.83
#